data_AF-A0A3D3B8V4-F1
#
_entry.id   AF-A0A3D3B8V4-F1
#
_cell.length_a   1.000
_cell.length_b   1.000
_cell.length_c   1.000
_cell.angle_alpha   90.00
_cell.angle_beta   90.00
_cell.angle_gamma   90.00
#
_symmetry.space_group_name_H-M   'P 1'
#
loop_
_entity.id
_entity.type
_entity.pdbx_description
1 polymer ?
#
loop_
_entity_poly.entity_id
_entity_poly.type
_entity_poly.pdbx_seq_one_letter_code
_entity_poly.pdbx_strand_id
1 'polypeptide(L)' 'MSTIRPLIPLLITAGILIGGNGLQGTFISLRALEEGFSTSMIGVIGTGYNIGFAIGCIYITRVIRAVGHIRTFSA' A
#
# COMPACT_ATOMS: atom_id res chain seq x y z
N MET A 1 11.00 8.81 28.35
CA MET A 1 10.56 9.31 27.02
C MET A 1 11.52 8.95 25.86
N SER A 2 12.57 8.14 26.08
CA SER A 2 13.54 7.79 25.01
C SER A 2 13.13 6.60 24.12
N THR A 3 12.14 5.81 24.54
CA THR A 3 11.72 4.57 23.83
C THR A 3 10.96 4.83 22.53
N ILE A 4 10.30 5.99 22.39
CA ILE A 4 9.42 6.29 21.25
C ILE A 4 10.19 6.99 20.11
N ARG A 5 11.29 7.67 20.43
CA ARG A 5 12.15 8.39 19.46
C ARG A 5 12.55 7.55 18.24
N PRO A 6 12.98 6.27 18.37
CA PRO A 6 13.32 5.45 17.21
C PRO A 6 12.11 4.99 16.38
N LEU A 7 10.87 5.10 16.90
CA LEU A 7 9.65 4.78 16.15
C LEU A 7 9.18 5.95 15.28
N ILE A 8 9.61 7.18 15.57
CA ILE A 8 9.18 8.38 14.84
C ILE A 8 9.45 8.27 13.33
N PRO A 9 10.65 7.89 12.86
CA PRO A 9 10.91 7.76 11.41
C PRO A 9 10.05 6.67 10.77
N LEU A 10 9.85 5.54 11.47
CA LEU A 10 9.02 4.44 10.99
C LEU A 10 7.56 4.88 10.83
N LEU A 11 7.01 5.55 11.84
CA LEU A 11 5.63 6.03 11.84
C LEU A 11 5.40 7.14 10.82
N ILE A 12 6.35 8.07 10.65
CA ILE A 12 6.29 9.11 9.61
C ILE A 12 6.29 8.46 8.22
N THR A 13 7.22 7.53 7.98
CA THR A 13 7.32 6.83 6.68
C THR A 13 6.05 6.04 6.40
N ALA A 14 5.53 5.29 7.38
CA ALA A 14 4.28 4.57 7.26
C ALA A 14 3.09 5.52 7.01
N GLY A 15 3.04 6.65 7.71
CA GLY A 15 2.00 7.66 7.54
C GLY A 15 1.98 8.26 6.14
N ILE A 16 3.16 8.62 5.61
CA ILE A 16 3.29 9.12 4.24
C ILE A 16 2.89 8.05 3.23
N LEU A 17 3.35 6.81 3.41
CA LEU A 17 3.05 5.70 2.51
C LEU A 17 1.55 5.39 2.47
N ILE A 18 0.91 5.24 3.64
CA ILE A 18 -0.52 4.92 3.75
C ILE A 18 -1.37 6.10 3.26
N GLY A 19 -0.99 7.33 3.62
CA GLY A 19 -1.67 8.54 3.14
C GLY A 19 -1.61 8.66 1.62
N GLY A 20 -0.43 8.49 1.03
CA GLY A 20 -0.24 8.48 -0.42
C GLY A 20 -1.03 7.36 -1.11
N ASN A 21 -1.05 6.16 -0.54
CA ASN A 21 -1.78 5.02 -1.10
C ASN A 21 -3.30 5.28 -1.10
N GLY A 22 -3.86 5.79 0.00
CA GLY A 22 -5.29 6.12 0.09
C GLY A 22 -5.71 7.25 -0.86
N LEU A 23 -4.89 8.30 -0.96
CA LEU A 23 -5.10 9.39 -1.92
C LEU A 23 -5.05 8.89 -3.36
N GLN A 24 -4.07 8.03 -3.69
CA GLN A 24 -3.94 7.43 -5.01
C GLN A 24 -5.18 6.60 -5.39
N GLY A 25 -5.66 5.73 -4.49
CA GLY A 25 -6.86 4.91 -4.75
C GLY A 25 -8.12 5.76 -4.98
N THR A 26 -8.26 6.85 -4.24
CA THR A 26 -9.36 7.81 -4.42
C THR A 26 -9.25 8.54 -5.75
N PHE A 27 -8.05 9.04 -6.07
CA PHE A 27 -7.78 9.76 -7.32
C PHE A 27 -8.04 8.90 -8.55
N ILE A 28 -7.61 7.63 -8.54
CA ILE A 28 -7.87 6.67 -9.63
C ILE A 28 -9.37 6.50 -9.84
N SER A 29 -10.14 6.36 -8.76
CA SER A 29 -11.58 6.15 -8.82
C SER A 29 -12.32 7.37 -9.37
N LEU A 30 -11.94 8.57 -8.94
CA LEU A 30 -12.50 9.83 -9.44
C LEU A 30 -12.18 10.04 -10.92
N ARG A 31 -10.92 9.82 -11.31
CA ARG A 31 -10.49 10.00 -12.69
C ARG A 31 -11.13 8.99 -13.63
N ALA A 32 -11.28 7.73 -13.22
CA ALA A 32 -11.99 6.73 -14.01
C ALA A 32 -13.47 7.12 -14.23
N LEU A 33 -14.10 7.76 -13.24
CA LEU A 33 -15.45 8.27 -13.38
C LEU A 33 -15.52 9.44 -14.39
N GLU A 34 -14.55 10.36 -14.33
CA GLU A 34 -14.44 11.48 -15.28
C GLU A 34 -14.17 11.03 -16.72
N GLU A 35 -13.39 9.96 -16.91
CA GLU A 35 -13.10 9.36 -18.22
C GLU A 35 -14.29 8.54 -18.77
N GLY A 36 -15.39 8.43 -18.01
CA GLY A 36 -16.62 7.75 -18.43
C GLY A 36 -16.61 6.23 -18.26
N PHE A 37 -15.71 5.67 -17.45
CA PHE A 37 -15.75 4.24 -17.13
C PHE A 37 -17.03 3.88 -16.39
N SER A 38 -17.59 2.71 -16.69
CA SER A 38 -18.75 2.19 -15.96
C SER A 38 -18.40 1.96 -14.49
N THR A 39 -19.32 2.27 -13.59
CA THR A 39 -19.17 2.06 -12.14
C THR A 39 -18.87 0.60 -11.78
N SER A 40 -19.40 -0.35 -12.57
CA SER A 40 -19.13 -1.78 -12.42
C SER A 40 -17.66 -2.11 -12.74
N MET A 41 -17.08 -1.51 -13.77
CA MET A 41 -15.67 -1.68 -14.14
C MET A 41 -14.73 -1.13 -13.05
N ILE A 42 -15.04 0.06 -12.52
CA ILE A 42 -14.29 0.66 -11.40
C ILE A 42 -14.34 -0.26 -10.18
N GLY A 43 -15.50 -0.86 -9.89
CA GLY A 43 -15.66 -1.85 -8.82
C GLY A 43 -14.82 -3.12 -9.02
N VAL A 44 -14.76 -3.64 -10.25
CA VAL A 44 -13.92 -4.79 -10.59
C VAL A 44 -12.42 -4.47 -10.44
N ILE A 45 -12.00 -3.29 -10.86
CA ILE A 45 -10.60 -2.83 -10.69
C ILE A 45 -10.26 -2.71 -9.20
N GLY A 46 -11.14 -2.08 -8.41
CA GLY A 46 -10.95 -1.92 -6.97
C GLY A 46 -10.90 -3.26 -6.23
N THR A 47 -11.77 -4.20 -6.57
CA THR A 47 -11.74 -5.55 -5.96
C THR A 47 -10.49 -6.33 -6.37
N GLY A 48 -10.09 -6.26 -7.65
CA GLY A 48 -8.84 -6.84 -8.14
C GLY A 48 -7.61 -6.32 -7.40
N TYR A 49 -7.54 -4.99 -7.17
CA TYR A 49 -6.48 -4.38 -6.38
C TYR A 49 -6.43 -4.94 -4.95
N ASN A 50 -7.56 -5.02 -4.27
CA ASN A 50 -7.62 -5.52 -2.89
C ASN A 50 -7.26 -7.02 -2.79
N ILE A 51 -7.67 -7.82 -3.77
CA ILE A 51 -7.29 -9.25 -3.85
C ILE A 51 -5.78 -9.37 -4.06
N GLY A 52 -5.22 -8.61 -5.00
CA GLY A 52 -3.78 -8.58 -5.24
C GLY A 52 -2.99 -8.15 -4.00
N PHE A 53 -3.49 -7.14 -3.29
CA PHE A 53 -2.91 -6.68 -2.03
C PHE A 53 -2.92 -7.78 -0.97
N ALA A 54 -4.04 -8.50 -0.79
CA ALA A 54 -4.14 -9.62 0.15
C ALA A 54 -3.14 -10.73 -0.17
N ILE A 55 -3.01 -11.11 -1.44
CA ILE A 55 -2.02 -12.10 -1.90
C ILE A 55 -0.60 -11.58 -1.63
N GLY A 56 -0.34 -10.31 -1.91
CA GLY A 56 0.93 -9.64 -1.64
C GLY A 56 1.31 -9.69 -0.15
N CYS A 57 0.37 -9.42 0.76
CA CYS A 57 0.59 -9.50 2.20
C CYS A 57 0.97 -10.91 2.67
N ILE A 58 0.43 -11.95 2.04
CA ILE A 58 0.81 -13.33 2.36
C ILE A 58 2.21 -13.64 1.80
N TYR A 59 2.44 -13.28 0.54
CA TYR A 59 3.67 -13.62 -0.18
C TYR A 59 4.89 -12.85 0.33
N ILE A 60 4.74 -11.59 0.73
CA ILE A 60 5.84 -10.73 1.18
C ILE A 60 6.59 -11.33 2.38
N THR A 61 5.89 -12.06 3.25
CA THR A 61 6.53 -12.73 4.39
C THR A 61 7.55 -13.79 3.96
N ARG A 62 7.30 -14.48 2.84
CA ARG A 62 8.22 -15.47 2.26
C ARG A 62 9.41 -14.78 1.62
N VAL A 63 9.18 -13.68 0.90
CA VAL A 63 10.24 -12.87 0.28
C VAL A 63 11.18 -12.27 1.33
N ILE A 64 10.63 -11.66 2.39
CA ILE A 64 11.42 -11.09 3.48
C ILE A 64 12.27 -12.16 4.16
N ARG A 65 11.73 -13.36 4.39
CA ARG A 65 12.50 -14.49 4.96
C ARG A 65 13.63 -14.95 4.05
N ALA A 66 13.46 -14.89 2.72
CA ALA A 66 14.48 -15.30 1.77
C ALA A 66 15.61 -14.27 1.62
N VAL A 67 15.29 -12.97 1.62
CA VAL A 67 16.27 -11.88 1.41
C VAL A 67 16.95 -11.43 2.72
N GLY A 68 16.24 -11.57 3.84
CA GLY A 68 16.64 -11.09 5.16
C GLY A 68 16.02 -9.72 5.50
N HIS A 69 15.55 -9.56 6.73
CA HIS A 69 14.85 -8.36 7.21
C HIS A 69 15.67 -7.08 6.98
N ILE A 70 16.95 -7.09 7.34
CA ILE A 70 17.82 -5.90 7.26
C ILE A 70 17.96 -5.45 5.80
N ARG A 71 18.24 -6.38 4.87
CA ARG A 71 18.43 -6.08 3.44
C ARG A 71 17.17 -5.57 2.74
N THR A 72 16.00 -5.94 3.25
CA THR A 72 14.72 -5.49 2.67
C THR A 72 14.37 -4.05 3.08
N PHE A 73 14.84 -3.60 4.25
CA PHE A 73 14.57 -2.27 4.79
C PHE A 73 15.75 -1.29 4.71
N SER A 74 16.91 -1.73 4.20
CA SER A 74 18.12 -0.91 4.06
C SER A 74 18.30 -0.26 2.68
N ALA A 75 17.33 -0.44 1.77
CA ALA A 75 17.33 0.16 0.43
C ALA A 75 16.77 1.59 0.46
#